data_AF-A0A1B6M167-F1
#
_entry.id   AF-A0A1B6M167-F1
#
_cell.length_a   1.000
_cell.length_b   1.000
_cell.length_c   1.000
_cell.angle_alpha   90.00
_cell.angle_beta   90.00
_cell.angle_gamma   90.00
#
_symmetry.space_group_name_H-M   'P 1'
#
loop_
_entity.id
_entity.type
_entity.pdbx_description
1 polymer ?
#
loop_
_entity_poly.entity_id
_entity_poly.type
_entity_poly.pdbx_seq_one_letter_code
_entity_poly.pdbx_strand_id
1 'polypeptide(L)'
;DVVSKPRPPLYNPEDYAMSLKKWGRRAEEVKQPPSIIALSTPQPGEMCLRQFGSVTDLLNKLKVDLKLALASFVQEFVGDPVDGVTLLLELLRGIQLSQASHSGRVPPPVLRRCLLDEHACLQCLRSCLRCQDAPRRFASSPAGLFTLA
;
A
#
# COMPACT_ATOMS: atom_id res chain seq x y z
N ASP A 1 -26.84 -10.66 14.91
CA ASP A 1 -26.19 -9.72 13.98
C ASP A 1 -26.13 -8.31 14.54
N VAL A 2 -24.97 -7.90 15.06
CA VAL A 2 -24.72 -6.48 15.37
C VAL A 2 -24.36 -5.83 14.04
N VAL A 3 -25.31 -5.10 13.45
CA VAL A 3 -25.04 -4.18 12.33
C VAL A 3 -24.07 -3.12 12.86
N SER A 4 -22.77 -3.37 12.68
CA SER A 4 -21.71 -2.41 12.99
C SER A 4 -21.95 -1.18 12.12
N LYS A 5 -22.44 -0.10 12.72
CA LYS A 5 -22.64 1.19 12.04
C LYS A 5 -21.32 1.58 11.35
N PRO A 6 -21.35 1.99 10.07
CA PRO A 6 -20.14 2.43 9.39
C PRO A 6 -19.56 3.61 10.16
N ARG A 7 -18.25 3.55 10.41
CA ARG A 7 -17.54 4.59 11.16
C ARG A 7 -16.83 5.53 10.19
N PRO A 8 -16.60 6.80 10.57
CA PRO A 8 -15.69 7.66 9.83
C PRO A 8 -14.30 7.00 9.72
N PRO A 9 -13.63 7.08 8.57
CA PRO A 9 -12.26 6.60 8.43
C PRO A 9 -11.33 7.40 9.36
N LEU A 10 -10.24 6.79 9.83
CA LEU A 10 -9.26 7.49 10.66
C LEU A 10 -8.51 8.57 9.88
N TYR A 11 -8.26 8.33 8.58
CA TYR A 11 -7.54 9.23 7.68
C TYR A 11 -8.25 9.28 6.32
N ASN A 12 -7.99 10.33 5.54
CA ASN A 12 -8.52 10.42 4.18
C ASN A 12 -7.77 9.43 3.24
N PRO A 13 -8.34 9.10 2.07
CA PRO A 13 -7.67 8.25 1.09
C PRO A 13 -6.31 8.79 0.61
N GLU A 14 -6.16 10.11 0.52
CA GLU A 14 -4.96 10.79 0.01
C GLU A 14 -3.77 10.62 0.96
N ASP A 15 -3.98 10.70 2.27
CA ASP A 15 -2.95 10.49 3.30
C ASP A 15 -2.40 9.06 3.25
N TYR A 16 -3.31 8.09 3.07
CA TYR A 16 -2.94 6.71 2.83
C TYR A 16 -2.15 6.56 1.53
N ALA A 17 -2.58 7.21 0.45
CA ALA A 17 -1.93 7.15 -0.86
C ALA A 17 -0.53 7.76 -0.86
N MET A 18 -0.33 8.92 -0.22
CA MET A 18 0.98 9.55 -0.06
C MET A 18 1.95 8.61 0.66
N SER A 19 1.47 7.94 1.71
CA SER A 19 2.26 7.00 2.49
C SER A 19 2.56 5.71 1.72
N LEU A 20 1.59 5.17 0.98
CA LEU A 20 1.80 4.03 0.09
C LEU A 20 2.85 4.35 -0.99
N LYS A 21 2.78 5.51 -1.65
CA LYS A 21 3.77 5.98 -2.65
C LYS A 21 5.18 6.10 -2.07
N LYS A 22 5.29 6.56 -0.82
CA LYS A 22 6.56 6.68 -0.11
C LYS A 22 7.23 5.32 0.13
N TRP A 23 6.45 4.29 0.46
CA TRP A 23 6.99 2.96 0.75
C TRP A 23 7.08 2.05 -0.49
N GLY A 24 6.18 2.20 -1.46
CA GLY A 24 6.23 1.48 -2.74
C GLY A 24 7.45 1.81 -3.58
N ARG A 25 7.89 3.09 -3.60
CA ARG A 25 9.08 3.52 -4.36
C ARG A 25 10.40 2.89 -3.89
N ARG A 26 10.47 2.40 -2.65
CA ARG A 26 11.68 1.71 -2.14
C ARG A 26 11.95 0.38 -2.87
N ALA A 27 10.98 -0.17 -3.60
CA ALA A 27 11.12 -1.42 -4.34
C ALA A 27 11.76 -1.25 -5.72
N GLU A 28 11.68 -0.06 -6.33
CA GLU A 28 12.15 0.21 -7.71
C GLU A 28 13.61 0.67 -7.81
N GLU A 29 14.26 1.02 -6.69
CA GLU A 29 15.63 1.57 -6.68
C GLU A 29 16.72 0.54 -7.08
N VAL A 30 16.35 -0.69 -7.45
CA VAL A 30 17.29 -1.76 -7.82
C VAL A 30 17.62 -1.78 -9.33
N LYS A 31 17.06 -0.89 -10.17
CA LYS A 31 17.18 -1.04 -11.65
C LYS A 31 17.76 0.11 -12.47
N GLN A 32 18.48 1.08 -11.88
CA GLN A 32 19.20 2.09 -12.69
C GLN A 32 20.73 2.04 -12.45
N PRO A 33 21.56 1.85 -13.51
CA PRO A 33 22.96 2.24 -13.45
C PRO A 33 23.07 3.77 -13.27
N PRO A 34 24.18 4.30 -12.72
CA PRO A 34 24.30 5.71 -12.37
C PRO A 34 24.38 6.55 -13.66
N SER A 35 23.23 7.02 -14.13
CA SER A 35 23.15 8.01 -15.20
C SER A 35 23.29 9.40 -14.58
N ILE A 36 24.42 10.02 -14.93
CA ILE A 36 24.86 11.35 -14.54
C ILE A 36 23.81 12.40 -14.97
N ILE A 37 23.33 13.18 -14.00
CA ILE A 37 22.57 14.44 -14.10
C ILE A 37 21.13 14.33 -14.65
N ALA A 38 20.17 14.17 -13.75
CA ALA A 38 18.88 14.84 -13.87
C ALA A 38 18.61 15.57 -12.55
N LEU A 39 18.73 16.90 -12.61
CA LEU A 39 18.42 17.85 -11.55
C LEU A 39 16.93 17.71 -11.16
N SER A 40 16.64 16.79 -10.23
CA SER A 40 15.35 16.72 -9.57
C SER A 40 15.41 17.68 -8.40
N THR A 41 14.84 18.86 -8.63
CA THR A 41 14.56 19.89 -7.63
C THR A 41 14.09 19.27 -6.30
N PRO A 42 14.69 19.64 -5.15
CA PRO A 42 14.12 19.27 -3.86
C PRO A 42 12.80 20.05 -3.75
N GLN A 43 11.66 19.36 -3.89
CA GLN A 43 10.35 19.90 -3.55
C GLN A 43 10.40 20.33 -2.08
N PRO A 44 10.45 21.65 -1.77
CA PRO A 44 10.55 22.13 -0.41
C PRO A 44 9.11 22.39 0.05
N GLY A 45 8.48 21.45 0.77
CA GLY A 45 7.10 21.75 1.18
C GLY A 45 6.25 20.68 1.84
N GLU A 46 6.75 19.52 2.22
CA GLU A 46 5.93 18.61 3.02
C GLU A 46 6.63 18.31 4.34
N MET A 47 6.36 19.16 5.34
CA MET A 47 6.21 18.69 6.71
C MET A 47 5.03 17.70 6.75
N CYS A 48 5.15 16.57 6.05
CA CYS A 48 4.20 15.49 6.16
C CYS A 48 4.36 14.98 7.59
N LEU A 49 3.41 15.31 8.45
CA LEU A 49 3.24 14.68 9.76
C LEU A 49 3.54 13.20 9.54
N ARG A 50 4.47 12.61 10.30
CA ARG A 50 4.73 11.17 10.22
C ARG A 50 3.50 10.47 10.81
N GLN A 51 2.38 10.45 10.07
CA GLN A 51 1.10 9.90 10.48
C GLN A 51 1.21 8.39 10.71
N PHE A 52 2.15 7.77 10.00
CA PHE A 52 2.41 6.34 10.03
C PHE A 52 3.89 6.09 10.34
N GLY A 53 4.16 5.40 11.45
CA GLY A 53 5.53 5.12 11.89
C GLY A 53 6.22 4.00 11.11
N SER A 54 5.44 3.12 10.47
CA SER A 54 5.92 1.95 9.73
C SER A 54 4.89 1.47 8.71
N VAL A 55 5.33 0.59 7.79
CA VAL A 55 4.43 -0.12 6.86
C VAL A 55 3.37 -0.92 7.62
N THR A 56 3.76 -1.59 8.69
CA THR A 56 2.85 -2.34 9.57
C THR A 56 1.74 -1.45 10.14
N ASP A 57 2.09 -0.25 10.60
CA ASP A 57 1.14 0.70 11.18
C ASP A 57 0.15 1.22 10.13
N LEU A 58 0.69 1.63 8.96
CA LEU A 58 -0.11 2.03 7.80
C LEU A 58 -1.13 0.96 7.40
N LEU A 59 -0.66 -0.27 7.15
CA LEU A 59 -1.50 -1.35 6.67
C LEU A 59 -2.57 -1.75 7.69
N ASN A 60 -2.26 -1.70 8.99
CA ASN A 60 -3.24 -1.99 10.02
C ASN A 60 -4.35 -0.92 10.09
N LYS A 61 -4.01 0.36 9.99
CA LYS A 61 -4.98 1.47 9.96
C LYS A 61 -5.83 1.43 8.69
N LEU A 62 -5.19 1.33 7.52
CA LEU A 62 -5.87 1.27 6.23
C LEU A 62 -6.82 0.07 6.14
N LYS A 63 -6.38 -1.11 6.59
CA LYS A 63 -7.22 -2.32 6.64
C LYS A 63 -8.50 -2.08 7.44
N VAL A 64 -8.40 -1.42 8.59
CA VAL A 64 -9.55 -1.15 9.45
C VAL A 64 -10.52 -0.21 8.75
N ASP A 65 -10.02 0.86 8.12
CA ASP A 65 -10.86 1.81 7.39
C ASP A 65 -11.50 1.19 6.15
N LEU A 66 -10.76 0.45 5.32
CA LEU A 66 -11.31 -0.27 4.17
C LEU A 66 -12.39 -1.30 4.57
N LYS A 67 -12.33 -1.85 5.79
CA LYS A 67 -13.33 -2.80 6.30
C LYS A 67 -14.55 -2.12 6.92
N LEU A 68 -14.35 -1.06 7.69
CA LEU A 68 -15.39 -0.50 8.57
C LEU A 68 -15.93 0.86 8.12
N ALA A 69 -15.24 1.55 7.20
CA ALA A 69 -15.70 2.82 6.67
C ALA A 69 -16.84 2.65 5.65
N LEU A 70 -17.45 3.78 5.33
CA LEU A 70 -18.48 3.93 4.31
C LEU A 70 -17.99 3.42 2.94
N ALA A 71 -18.92 2.99 2.09
CA ALA A 71 -18.58 2.54 0.74
C ALA A 71 -17.92 3.65 -0.11
N SER A 72 -18.30 4.91 0.13
CA SER A 72 -17.70 6.08 -0.53
C SER A 72 -16.20 6.19 -0.31
N PHE A 73 -15.71 5.88 0.90
CA PHE A 73 -14.27 5.86 1.18
C PHE A 73 -13.55 4.83 0.32
N VAL A 74 -14.10 3.62 0.17
CA VAL A 74 -13.50 2.57 -0.65
C VAL A 74 -13.53 2.95 -2.13
N GLN A 75 -14.61 3.58 -2.59
CA GLN A 75 -14.73 4.07 -3.96
C GLN A 75 -13.71 5.18 -4.26
N GLU A 76 -13.56 6.15 -3.35
CA GLU A 76 -12.59 7.25 -3.48
C GLU A 76 -11.15 6.74 -3.44
N PHE A 77 -10.85 5.77 -2.56
CA PHE A 77 -9.54 5.14 -2.48
C PHE A 77 -9.19 4.31 -3.73
N VAL A 78 -10.15 3.57 -4.30
CA VAL A 78 -9.93 2.72 -5.48
C VAL A 78 -9.94 3.52 -6.78
N GLY A 79 -10.74 4.59 -6.84
CA GLY A 79 -10.94 5.41 -8.03
C GLY A 79 -9.81 6.39 -8.32
N ASP A 80 -9.94 7.10 -9.43
CA ASP A 80 -9.07 8.21 -9.80
C ASP A 80 -9.35 9.44 -8.90
N PRO A 81 -8.33 10.22 -8.51
CA PRO A 81 -6.91 10.11 -8.87
C PRO A 81 -6.07 9.24 -7.90
N VAL A 82 -6.69 8.61 -6.91
CA VAL A 82 -5.97 7.91 -5.84
C VAL A 82 -5.32 6.62 -6.34
N ASP A 83 -6.08 5.82 -7.11
CA ASP A 83 -5.69 4.51 -7.64
C ASP A 83 -5.00 3.61 -6.59
N GLY A 84 -5.60 3.55 -5.39
CA GLY A 84 -5.02 2.91 -4.22
C GLY A 84 -4.76 1.41 -4.38
N VAL A 85 -5.46 0.74 -5.32
CA VAL A 85 -5.21 -0.67 -5.67
C VAL A 85 -3.82 -0.82 -6.28
N THR A 86 -3.46 0.01 -7.25
CA THR A 86 -2.11 -0.02 -7.86
C THR A 86 -1.04 0.24 -6.81
N LEU A 87 -1.24 1.23 -5.94
CA LEU A 87 -0.29 1.56 -4.87
C LEU A 87 -0.10 0.39 -3.88
N LEU A 88 -1.17 -0.32 -3.54
CA LEU A 88 -1.10 -1.51 -2.67
C LEU A 88 -0.37 -2.67 -3.36
N LEU A 89 -0.58 -2.88 -4.67
CA LEU A 89 0.12 -3.92 -5.44
C LEU A 89 1.62 -3.61 -5.58
N GLU A 90 2.00 -2.35 -5.79
CA GLU A 90 3.40 -1.92 -5.77
C GLU A 90 4.07 -2.14 -4.41
N LEU A 91 3.36 -1.80 -3.32
CA LEU A 91 3.85 -2.07 -1.96
C LEU A 91 3.99 -3.58 -1.71
N LEU A 92 3.01 -4.39 -2.10
CA LEU A 92 3.05 -5.84 -1.95
C LEU A 92 4.27 -6.43 -2.67
N ARG A 93 4.51 -6.01 -3.92
CA ARG A 93 5.71 -6.39 -4.68
C ARG A 93 7.00 -6.06 -3.92
N GLY A 94 7.07 -4.88 -3.31
CA GLY A 94 8.20 -4.48 -2.47
C GLY A 94 8.40 -5.35 -1.24
N ILE A 95 7.32 -5.71 -0.55
CA ILE A 95 7.34 -6.61 0.60
C ILE A 95 7.86 -8.00 0.17
N GLN A 96 7.35 -8.54 -0.93
CA GLN A 96 7.75 -9.85 -1.47
C GLN A 96 9.21 -9.88 -1.92
N LEU A 97 9.67 -8.82 -2.59
CA LEU A 97 11.07 -8.71 -3.00
C LEU A 97 12.02 -8.63 -1.80
N SER A 98 11.61 -7.91 -0.75
CA SER A 98 12.37 -7.86 0.51
C SER A 98 12.46 -9.24 1.17
N GLN A 99 11.41 -10.05 1.12
CA GLN A 99 11.41 -11.42 1.63
C GLN A 99 12.33 -12.34 0.82
N ALA A 100 12.24 -12.28 -0.51
CA ALA A 100 13.09 -13.09 -1.40
C ALA A 100 14.57 -12.80 -1.18
N SER A 101 14.92 -11.52 -1.04
CA SER A 101 16.28 -11.04 -0.75
C SER A 101 16.82 -11.51 0.61
N HIS A 102 15.94 -11.97 1.50
CA HIS A 102 16.24 -12.27 2.90
C HIS A 102 16.17 -13.78 3.21
N SER A 103 15.96 -14.60 2.18
CA SER A 103 15.93 -16.07 2.29
C SER A 103 17.23 -16.60 2.89
N GLY A 104 17.16 -17.03 4.15
CA GLY A 104 18.24 -17.73 4.87
C GLY A 104 19.20 -16.88 5.71
N ARG A 105 19.04 -15.55 5.81
CA ARG A 105 19.99 -14.68 6.57
C ARG A 105 19.36 -13.75 7.61
N VAL A 106 18.04 -13.81 7.79
CA VAL A 106 17.32 -12.77 8.52
C VAL A 106 16.77 -13.27 9.85
N PRO A 107 16.87 -12.46 10.92
CA PRO A 107 16.34 -12.83 12.23
C PRO A 107 14.85 -13.19 12.15
N PRO A 108 14.40 -14.25 12.85
CA PRO A 108 13.00 -14.67 12.84
C PRO A 108 11.96 -13.57 13.09
N PRO A 109 12.20 -12.57 13.97
CA PRO A 109 11.25 -11.47 14.18
C PRO A 109 11.03 -10.58 12.95
N VAL A 110 12.06 -10.40 12.12
CA VAL A 110 11.99 -9.57 10.91
C VAL A 110 11.19 -10.30 9.83
N LEU A 111 11.48 -11.59 9.63
CA LEU A 111 10.70 -12.43 8.71
C LEU A 111 9.21 -12.45 9.09
N ARG A 112 8.92 -12.65 10.39
CA ARG A 112 7.55 -12.64 10.89
C ARG A 112 6.86 -11.32 10.61
N ARG A 113 7.55 -10.19 10.74
CA ARG A 113 6.99 -8.87 10.41
C ARG A 113 6.68 -8.73 8.92
N CYS A 114 7.59 -9.13 8.03
CA CYS A 114 7.33 -9.10 6.58
C CYS A 114 6.10 -9.93 6.19
N LEU A 115 5.95 -11.13 6.75
CA LEU A 115 4.77 -11.98 6.50
C LEU A 115 3.47 -11.36 7.01
N LEU A 116 3.51 -10.69 8.16
CA LEU A 116 2.35 -9.98 8.71
C LEU A 116 1.97 -8.75 7.86
N ASP A 117 2.98 -8.03 7.36
CA ASP A 117 2.76 -6.89 6.46
C ASP A 117 2.17 -7.36 5.12
N GLU A 118 2.70 -8.44 4.55
CA GLU A 118 2.13 -9.07 3.35
C GLU A 118 0.66 -9.48 3.58
N HIS A 119 0.38 -10.19 4.67
CA HIS A 119 -0.98 -10.58 5.01
C HIS A 119 -1.91 -9.37 5.18
N ALA A 120 -1.45 -8.32 5.86
CA ALA A 120 -2.24 -7.11 6.04
C ALA A 120 -2.50 -6.39 4.70
N CYS A 121 -1.52 -6.37 3.80
CA CYS A 121 -1.66 -5.80 2.46
C CYS A 121 -2.71 -6.57 1.63
N LEU A 122 -2.65 -7.90 1.63
CA LEU A 122 -3.66 -8.75 0.99
C LEU A 122 -5.07 -8.53 1.57
N GLN A 123 -5.18 -8.31 2.88
CA GLN A 123 -6.45 -7.95 3.51
C GLN A 123 -6.99 -6.60 3.05
N CYS A 124 -6.13 -5.60 2.81
CA CYS A 124 -6.51 -4.32 2.20
C CYS A 124 -7.06 -4.55 0.78
N LEU A 125 -6.30 -5.25 -0.06
CA LEU A 125 -6.69 -5.57 -1.44
C LEU A 125 -8.04 -6.31 -1.52
N ARG A 126 -8.25 -7.32 -0.67
CA ARG A 126 -9.54 -8.01 -0.56
C ARG A 126 -10.67 -7.06 -0.18
N SER A 127 -10.40 -6.10 0.72
CA SER A 127 -11.40 -5.12 1.15
C SER A 127 -11.73 -4.11 0.06
N CYS A 128 -10.79 -3.83 -0.86
CA CYS A 128 -11.05 -3.03 -2.06
C CYS A 128 -12.07 -3.68 -3.01
N LEU A 129 -12.22 -5.00 -3.01
CA LEU A 129 -13.23 -5.71 -3.83
C LEU A 129 -14.68 -5.40 -3.45
N ARG A 130 -14.90 -4.64 -2.37
CA ARG A 130 -16.20 -4.02 -2.07
C ARG A 130 -16.57 -2.94 -3.11
N CYS A 131 -15.59 -2.41 -3.83
CA CYS A 131 -15.76 -1.50 -4.96
C CYS A 131 -15.81 -2.30 -6.28
N GLN A 132 -16.81 -2.01 -7.12
CA GLN A 132 -17.01 -2.69 -8.41
C GLN A 132 -15.89 -2.40 -9.42
N ASP A 133 -15.18 -1.29 -9.27
CA ASP A 133 -14.05 -0.92 -10.12
C ASP A 133 -12.76 -1.65 -9.77
N ALA A 134 -12.67 -2.19 -8.54
CA ALA A 134 -11.44 -2.80 -8.07
C ALA A 134 -10.94 -3.95 -8.95
N PRO A 135 -11.77 -4.95 -9.37
CA PRO A 135 -11.32 -6.03 -10.26
C PRO A 135 -10.69 -5.53 -11.56
N ARG A 136 -11.25 -4.47 -12.16
CA ARG A 136 -10.69 -3.86 -13.37
C ARG A 136 -9.33 -3.23 -13.08
N ARG A 137 -9.19 -2.53 -11.97
CA ARG A 137 -7.91 -1.92 -11.54
C ARG A 137 -6.84 -2.97 -11.24
N PHE A 138 -7.21 -4.09 -10.60
CA PHE A 138 -6.32 -5.24 -10.42
C PHE A 138 -5.76 -5.76 -11.74
N ALA A 139 -6.63 -5.93 -12.74
CA ALA A 139 -6.23 -6.44 -14.06
C ALA A 139 -5.37 -5.45 -14.86
N SER A 140 -5.59 -4.15 -14.67
CA SER A 140 -4.85 -3.08 -15.37
C SER A 140 -3.55 -2.65 -14.68
N SER A 141 -3.31 -3.09 -13.44
CA SER A 141 -2.14 -2.66 -12.67
C SER A 141 -0.84 -3.19 -13.30
N PRO A 142 0.21 -2.35 -13.46
CA PRO A 142 1.50 -2.77 -14.00
C PRO A 142 2.26 -3.72 -13.06
N ALA A 143 1.96 -3.70 -11.76
CA ALA A 143 2.46 -4.70 -10.81
C ALA A 143 1.88 -6.10 -11.08
N GLY A 144 0.74 -6.16 -11.78
CA GLY A 144 0.08 -7.37 -12.25
C GLY A 144 -0.51 -8.25 -11.14
N LEU A 145 -1.45 -9.12 -11.54
CA LEU A 145 -1.97 -10.19 -10.69
C LEU A 145 -0.88 -11.18 -10.22
N PHE A 146 0.30 -11.17 -10.84
CA PHE A 146 1.43 -12.02 -10.47
C PHE A 146 1.91 -11.78 -9.03
N THR A 147 1.71 -10.57 -8.48
CA THR A 147 2.00 -10.30 -7.06
C THR A 147 1.04 -11.02 -6.10
N LEU A 148 -0.08 -11.53 -6.60
CA LEU A 148 -1.07 -12.29 -5.82
C LEU A 148 -0.96 -13.81 -6.01
N ALA A 149 -0.10 -14.27 -6.93
CA ALA A 149 0.03 -15.66 -7.35
C ALA A 149 1.03 -16.46 -6.49
#